data_AF-A0A3D1QA38-F1
#
_entry.id   AF-A0A3D1QA38-F1
#
_cell.length_a   1.000
_cell.length_b   1.000
_cell.length_c   1.000
_cell.angle_alpha   90.00
_cell.angle_beta   90.00
_cell.angle_gamma   90.00
#
_symmetry.space_group_name_H-M   'P 1'
#
loop_
_entity.id
_entity.type
_entity.pdbx_description
1 polymer ?
#
loop_
_entity_poly.entity_id
_entity_poly.type
_entity_poly.pdbx_seq_one_letter_code
_entity_poly.pdbx_strand_id
1 'polypeptide(L)'
;ETVSTDFDTSDRLYFEPLVYEDVMNIIEEERPEGVIVQFGGQTAINLAGPLSRAGVKIFGTSNESIDRAEDRNRFDTMVEQLGIPRPPG
;
A
#
# COMPACT_ATOMS: atom_id res chain seq x y z
N GLU A 1 -8.71 10.44 18.04
CA GLU A 1 -7.61 9.70 18.69
C GLU A 1 -7.64 8.27 18.19
N THR A 2 -6.50 7.76 17.74
CA THR A 2 -6.38 6.44 17.10
C THR A 2 -5.63 5.49 18.04
N VAL A 3 -6.12 4.27 18.24
CA VAL A 3 -5.47 3.27 19.11
C VAL A 3 -4.11 2.82 18.56
N SER A 4 -3.89 2.94 17.25
CA SER A 4 -2.64 2.59 16.58
C SER A 4 -1.44 3.48 16.93
N THR A 5 -1.66 4.59 17.64
CA THR A 5 -0.60 5.49 18.11
C THR A 5 -0.25 5.27 19.58
N ASP A 6 -0.70 4.15 20.16
CA ASP A 6 -0.31 3.74 21.50
C ASP A 6 0.97 2.89 21.45
N PHE A 7 1.95 3.24 22.29
CA PHE A 7 3.26 2.58 22.34
C PHE A 7 3.17 1.11 22.72
N ASP A 8 2.08 0.68 23.38
CA ASP A 8 1.87 -0.72 23.75
C ASP A 8 1.53 -1.64 22.57
N THR A 9 1.30 -1.09 21.37
CA THR A 9 0.85 -1.87 20.20
C THR A 9 2.00 -2.40 19.35
N SER A 10 3.20 -1.80 19.45
CA SER A 10 4.32 -2.06 18.53
C SER A 10 5.67 -2.00 19.23
N ASP A 11 6.64 -2.81 18.78
CA ASP A 11 8.03 -2.75 19.29
C ASP A 11 8.70 -1.39 19.03
N ARG A 12 8.35 -0.73 17.92
CA ARG A 12 8.82 0.60 17.53
C ARG A 12 7.68 1.38 16.89
N LEU A 13 7.50 2.63 17.33
CA LEU A 13 6.49 3.56 16.83
C LEU A 13 7.18 4.85 16.35
N TYR A 14 6.94 5.23 15.10
CA TYR A 14 7.45 6.46 14.48
C TYR A 14 6.30 7.45 14.30
N PHE A 15 6.41 8.62 14.93
CA PHE A 15 5.49 9.73 14.73
C PHE A 15 5.95 10.63 13.57
N GLU A 16 6.06 10.03 12.39
CA GLU A 16 6.48 10.71 11.15
C GLU A 16 5.30 10.83 10.17
N PRO A 17 5.33 11.80 9.24
CA PRO A 17 4.33 11.90 8.20
C PRO A 17 4.39 10.68 7.26
N LEU A 18 3.23 10.24 6.76
CA LEU A 18 3.15 9.19 5.73
C LEU A 18 3.46 9.76 4.34
N VAL A 19 4.68 10.28 4.17
CA VAL A 19 5.24 10.68 2.87
C VAL A 19 6.44 9.81 2.53
N TYR A 20 6.76 9.75 1.24
CA TYR A 20 7.78 8.83 0.73
C TYR A 20 9.15 9.04 1.39
N GLU A 21 9.59 10.29 1.55
CA GLU A 21 10.91 10.60 2.11
C GLU A 21 11.05 10.10 3.56
N ASP A 22 10.10 10.43 4.42
CA ASP A 22 10.13 10.04 5.83
C ASP A 22 10.02 8.51 6.01
N VAL A 23 9.14 7.87 5.23
CA VAL A 23 8.99 6.41 5.26
C VAL A 23 10.25 5.72 4.73
N MET A 24 10.87 6.24 3.68
CA MET A 24 12.11 5.65 3.14
C MET A 24 13.28 5.80 4.12
N ASN A 25 13.41 6.96 4.79
CA ASN A 25 14.41 7.17 5.83
C ASN A 25 14.31 6.11 6.94
N ILE A 26 13.08 5.79 7.39
CA ILE A 26 12.84 4.75 8.38
C ILE A 26 13.22 3.36 7.82
N ILE A 27 12.83 3.05 6.59
CA ILE A 27 13.14 1.75 5.95
C ILE A 27 14.66 1.55 5.79
N GLU A 28 15.41 2.60 5.45
CA GLU A 28 16.86 2.53 5.27
C GLU A 28 17.60 2.27 6.59
N GLU A 29 17.12 2.87 7.68
CA GLU A 29 17.66 2.68 9.03
C GLU A 29 17.27 1.29 9.59
N GLU A 30 15.98 0.94 9.52
CA GLU A 30 15.45 -0.27 10.14
C GLU A 30 15.71 -1.54 9.32
N ARG A 31 15.86 -1.40 8.00
CA ARG A 31 16.02 -2.51 7.04
C ARG A 31 15.05 -3.65 7.27
N PRO A 32 13.73 -3.38 7.30
CA PRO A 32 12.73 -4.41 7.56
C PRO A 32 12.73 -5.46 6.45
N GLU A 33 12.23 -6.67 6.78
CA GLU A 33 12.05 -7.71 5.75
C GLU A 33 11.09 -7.26 4.64
N GLY A 34 10.11 -6.43 5.00
CA GLY A 34 9.17 -5.82 4.08
C GLY A 34 8.13 -4.98 4.80
N VAL A 35 7.24 -4.36 4.04
CA VAL A 35 6.26 -3.39 4.52
C VAL A 35 4.83 -3.79 4.14
N ILE A 36 3.87 -3.37 4.95
CA ILE A 36 2.43 -3.54 4.70
C ILE A 36 1.84 -2.14 4.50
N VAL A 37 1.19 -1.93 3.35
CA VAL A 37 0.68 -0.61 2.92
C VAL A 37 -0.84 -0.57 2.76
N GLN A 38 -1.51 -1.71 2.92
CA GLN A 38 -2.94 -1.88 2.64
C GLN A 38 -3.86 -1.43 3.79
N PHE A 39 -3.32 -1.24 5.01
CA PHE A 39 -4.12 -0.92 6.19
C PHE A 39 -4.16 0.57 6.54
N GLY A 40 -3.39 1.42 5.85
CA GLY A 40 -3.32 2.87 6.13
C GLY A 40 -4.22 3.74 5.25
N GLY A 41 -5.18 3.16 4.53
CA GLY A 41 -6.03 3.88 3.57
C GLY A 41 -5.25 4.41 2.36
N GLN A 42 -5.84 5.38 1.64
CA GLN A 42 -5.28 5.85 0.36
C GLN A 42 -3.87 6.44 0.50
N THR A 43 -3.56 7.13 1.61
CA THR A 43 -2.23 7.71 1.83
C THR A 43 -1.15 6.64 1.83
N ALA A 44 -1.37 5.53 2.54
CA ALA A 44 -0.41 4.42 2.56
C ALA A 44 -0.38 3.66 1.22
N ILE A 45 -1.54 3.45 0.59
CA ILE A 45 -1.62 2.79 -0.73
C ILE A 45 -0.83 3.56 -1.78
N ASN A 46 -0.89 4.90 -1.78
CA ASN A 46 -0.15 5.74 -2.72
C ASN A 46 1.38 5.60 -2.60
N LEU A 47 1.90 5.13 -1.45
CA LEU A 47 3.33 4.87 -1.26
C LEU A 47 3.78 3.53 -1.85
N ALA A 48 2.86 2.60 -2.12
CA ALA A 48 3.18 1.26 -2.61
C ALA A 48 3.99 1.28 -3.91
N GLY A 49 3.59 2.10 -4.88
CA GLY A 49 4.28 2.24 -6.15
C GLY A 49 5.71 2.77 -6.01
N PRO A 50 5.92 3.95 -5.40
CA PRO A 50 7.25 4.50 -5.13
C PRO A 50 8.16 3.54 -4.35
N LEU A 51 7.68 2.94 -3.26
CA LEU A 51 8.48 2.03 -2.42
C LEU A 51 8.86 0.75 -3.18
N SER A 52 7.93 0.19 -3.96
CA SER A 52 8.24 -0.98 -4.79
C SER A 52 9.29 -0.67 -5.86
N ARG A 53 9.25 0.52 -6.48
CA ARG A 53 10.28 0.96 -7.44
C ARG A 53 11.64 1.17 -6.79
N ALA A 54 11.68 1.52 -5.51
CA ALA A 54 12.90 1.62 -4.71
C ALA A 54 13.44 0.24 -4.25
N GLY A 55 12.76 -0.86 -4.59
CA GLY A 55 13.17 -2.21 -4.24
C GLY A 55 12.69 -2.69 -2.87
N VAL A 56 11.81 -1.93 -2.20
CA VAL A 56 11.22 -2.35 -0.93
C VAL A 56 10.24 -3.49 -1.16
N LYS A 57 10.39 -4.59 -0.41
CA LYS A 57 9.46 -5.72 -0.45
C LYS A 57 8.14 -5.31 0.19
N ILE A 58 7.06 -5.33 -0.60
CA ILE A 58 5.71 -5.10 -0.09
C ILE A 58 5.03 -6.45 0.14
N PHE A 59 4.54 -6.68 1.35
CA PHE A 59 3.77 -7.87 1.71
C PHE A 59 2.30 -7.73 1.31
N GLY A 60 1.63 -8.87 1.12
CA GLY A 60 0.21 -8.93 0.80
C GLY A 60 -0.08 -8.72 -0.68
N THR A 61 -1.19 -8.04 -0.99
CA THR A 61 -1.61 -7.76 -2.36
C THR A 61 -0.55 -6.92 -3.07
N SER A 62 -0.10 -7.40 -4.24
CA SER A 62 0.90 -6.69 -5.04
C SER A 62 0.39 -5.32 -5.49
N ASN A 63 1.31 -4.35 -5.61
CA ASN A 63 1.00 -3.01 -6.12
C ASN A 63 0.29 -3.06 -7.49
N GLU A 64 0.69 -3.99 -8.36
CA GLU A 64 0.03 -4.19 -9.66
C GLU A 64 -1.42 -4.65 -9.53
N SER A 65 -1.71 -5.52 -8.55
CA SER A 65 -3.08 -6.00 -8.33
C SER A 65 -3.97 -4.92 -7.71
N ILE A 66 -3.41 -4.06 -6.86
CA ILE A 66 -4.11 -2.87 -6.33
C ILE A 66 -4.41 -1.91 -7.48
N ASP A 67 -3.42 -1.56 -8.29
CA ASP A 67 -3.58 -0.66 -9.44
C ASP A 67 -4.57 -1.22 -10.48
N ARG A 68 -4.56 -2.53 -10.72
CA ARG A 68 -5.55 -3.19 -11.59
C ARG A 68 -6.97 -3.09 -11.06
N ALA A 69 -7.15 -3.03 -9.74
CA ALA A 69 -8.47 -2.91 -9.13
C ALA A 69 -8.96 -1.44 -9.04
N GLU A 70 -8.05 -0.48 -8.89
CA GLU A 70 -8.38 0.95 -8.80
C GLU A 70 -8.54 1.62 -10.17
N ASP A 71 -7.79 1.18 -11.19
CA ASP A 71 -7.96 1.70 -12.56
C ASP A 71 -9.22 1.11 -13.20
N ARG A 72 -10.14 2.01 -13.57
CA ARG A 72 -11.43 1.63 -14.15
C ARG A 72 -11.29 0.78 -15.43
N ASN A 73 -10.38 1.12 -16.32
CA ASN A 73 -10.22 0.39 -17.58
C ASN A 73 -9.61 -0.99 -17.35
N ARG A 74 -8.62 -1.09 -16.45
CA ARG A 74 -7.98 -2.35 -16.08
C ARG A 74 -8.97 -3.25 -15.33
N PHE A 75 -9.76 -2.69 -14.44
CA PHE A 75 -10.82 -3.39 -13.73
C PHE A 75 -11.89 -3.90 -14.70
N ASP A 76 -12.35 -3.04 -15.61
CA ASP A 76 -13.35 -3.38 -16.63
C ASP A 76 -12.89 -4.53 -17.51
N THR A 77 -11.64 -4.46 -17.98
CA THR A 77 -11.02 -5.53 -18.78
C THR A 77 -10.96 -6.84 -17.99
N MET A 78 -10.59 -6.79 -16.70
CA MET A 78 -10.53 -7.95 -15.83
C MET A 78 -11.92 -8.59 -15.61
N VAL A 79 -12.94 -7.77 -15.38
CA VAL A 79 -14.33 -8.21 -15.20
C VAL A 79 -14.88 -8.86 -16.48
N GLU A 80 -14.59 -8.28 -17.65
CA GLU A 80 -14.93 -8.86 -18.95
C GLU A 80 -14.26 -10.22 -19.19
N GLN A 81 -12.96 -10.33 -18.88
CA GLN A 81 -12.22 -11.60 -18.99
C GLN A 81 -12.79 -12.70 -18.08
N LEU A 82 -13.31 -12.32 -16.91
CA LEU A 82 -13.93 -13.24 -15.96
C LEU A 82 -15.40 -13.55 -16.28
N GLY A 83 -15.99 -12.90 -17.29
CA GLY A 83 -17.39 -13.08 -17.66
C GLY A 83 -18.38 -12.60 -16.59
N ILE A 84 -17.96 -11.67 -15.72
CA ILE A 84 -18.80 -11.14 -14.65
C ILE A 84 -19.70 -10.05 -15.23
N PRO A 85 -21.03 -10.13 -15.08
CA PRO A 85 -21.95 -9.10 -15.57
C PRO A 85 -21.68 -7.75 -14.89
N ARG A 86 -21.61 -6.68 -15.68
CA ARG A 86 -21.44 -5.31 -15.18
C ARG A 86 -22.43 -4.35 -15.84
N PRO A 87 -22.90 -3.31 -15.14
CA PRO A 87 -23.69 -2.26 -15.76
C PRO A 87 -22.86 -1.56 -16.86
N PRO A 88 -23.49 -1.12 -17.96
CA PRO A 88 -22.80 -0.36 -18.99
C PRO A 88 -22.21 0.92 -18.38
N GLY A 89 -20.92 1.14 -18.64
CA GLY A 89 -20.11 2.22 -18.08
C GLY A 89 -20.26 3.54 -18.81
#